data_AF-A0A965PJH1-F1
#
_entry.id   AF-A0A965PJH1-F1
#
_cell.length_a   1.000
_cell.length_b   1.000
_cell.length_c   1.000
_cell.angle_alpha   90.00
_cell.angle_beta   90.00
_cell.angle_gamma   90.00
#
_symmetry.space_group_name_H-M   'P 1'
#
loop_
_entity.id
_entity.type
_entity.pdbx_description
1 polymer ?
#
loop_
_entity_poly.entity_id
_entity_poly.type
_entity_poly.pdbx_seq_one_letter_code
_entity_poly.pdbx_strand_id
1 'polypeptide(L)'
;MKTAALVTGVFLLGVPGCWQTAGRQPASTHPDIAADLACETARTSVRLSQEMAPAPASDKCDNCDGKGKVRSGDGISVFTCPVCKGTGKKP
;
A
#
# COMPACT_ATOMS: atom_id res chain seq x y z
N MET A 1 -2.99 -60.40 11.70
CA MET A 1 -2.08 -59.70 10.77
C MET A 1 -2.62 -58.27 10.64
N LYS A 2 -2.20 -57.32 11.50
CA LYS A 2 -1.43 -56.07 11.19
C LYS A 2 -1.84 -55.45 9.84
N THR A 3 -2.46 -54.28 9.74
CA THR A 3 -1.96 -52.90 10.04
C THR A 3 -3.17 -51.93 10.15
N ALA A 4 -3.37 -51.13 11.20
CA ALA A 4 -2.71 -49.88 11.61
C ALA A 4 -3.02 -48.62 10.75
N ALA A 5 -3.36 -47.54 11.48
CA ALA A 5 -3.25 -46.11 11.15
C ALA A 5 -4.44 -45.38 10.50
N LEU A 6 -5.33 -44.92 11.39
CA LEU A 6 -5.91 -43.56 11.43
C LEU A 6 -4.85 -42.48 11.07
N VAL A 7 -5.22 -41.47 10.28
CA VAL A 7 -4.89 -40.02 10.46
C VAL A 7 -5.48 -39.23 9.27
N THR A 8 -6.60 -38.58 9.56
CA THR A 8 -6.84 -37.15 9.31
C THR A 8 -6.57 -36.60 7.89
N GLY A 9 -7.49 -36.87 6.96
CA GLY A 9 -7.67 -36.04 5.78
C GLY A 9 -8.47 -34.79 6.14
N VAL A 10 -7.77 -33.67 6.35
CA VAL A 10 -8.36 -32.37 6.68
C VAL A 10 -9.41 -31.97 5.64
N PHE A 11 -10.57 -31.63 6.21
CA PHE A 11 -11.77 -31.07 5.62
C PHE A 11 -11.47 -29.97 4.60
N LEU A 12 -11.98 -30.16 3.38
CA LEU A 12 -12.15 -29.14 2.36
C LEU A 12 -13.13 -28.07 2.87
N LEU A 13 -12.62 -26.99 3.48
CA LEU A 13 -13.39 -25.76 3.64
C LEU A 13 -12.83 -24.72 2.69
N GLY A 14 -13.61 -24.47 1.64
CA GLY A 14 -13.30 -23.55 0.56
C GLY A 14 -13.16 -22.11 1.03
N VAL A 15 -12.13 -21.46 0.51
CA VAL A 15 -12.11 -20.02 0.30
C VAL A 15 -12.51 -19.79 -1.17
N PRO A 16 -13.76 -19.38 -1.47
CA PRO A 16 -14.25 -19.29 -2.85
C PRO A 16 -13.78 -17.99 -3.52
N GLY A 17 -12.49 -17.67 -3.48
CA GLY A 17 -12.02 -16.36 -3.95
C GLY A 17 -10.57 -16.23 -4.40
N CYS A 18 -9.65 -17.12 -4.01
CA CYS A 18 -8.22 -16.88 -4.27
C CYS A 18 -7.61 -17.66 -5.44
N TRP A 19 -8.30 -18.65 -6.03
CA TRP A 19 -7.72 -19.48 -7.09
C TRP A 19 -8.27 -19.20 -8.50
N GLN A 20 -9.27 -18.33 -8.64
CA GLN A 20 -9.85 -18.00 -9.95
C GLN A 20 -9.24 -16.76 -10.61
N THR A 21 -8.42 -15.97 -9.89
CA THR A 21 -7.84 -14.70 -10.39
C THR A 21 -6.33 -14.77 -10.64
N ALA A 22 -5.69 -15.92 -10.45
CA ALA A 22 -4.35 -16.16 -10.99
C ALA A 22 -4.47 -16.31 -12.51
N GLY A 23 -4.47 -15.16 -13.20
CA GLY A 23 -4.76 -15.02 -14.61
C GLY A 23 -4.01 -16.03 -15.47
N ARG A 24 -4.73 -17.01 -15.99
CA ARG A 24 -4.29 -17.74 -17.17
C ARG A 24 -4.31 -16.76 -18.32
N GLN A 25 -3.15 -16.20 -18.67
CA GLN A 25 -3.02 -15.38 -19.86
C GLN A 25 -3.44 -16.22 -21.08
N PRO A 26 -4.32 -15.71 -21.96
CA PRO A 26 -4.64 -16.41 -23.20
C PRO A 26 -3.35 -16.60 -23.99
N ALA A 27 -3.13 -17.81 -24.52
CA ALA A 27 -1.99 -18.06 -25.39
C ALA A 27 -2.08 -17.07 -26.56
N SER A 28 -1.16 -16.10 -26.61
CA SER A 28 -1.10 -15.14 -27.71
C SER A 28 -0.82 -15.91 -28.99
N THR A 29 -1.42 -15.47 -30.10
CA THR A 29 -1.10 -16.01 -31.43
C THR A 29 0.34 -15.74 -31.85
N HIS A 30 1.04 -14.87 -31.11
CA HIS A 30 2.45 -14.51 -31.24
C HIS A 30 3.16 -14.67 -29.89
N PRO A 31 3.74 -15.85 -29.61
CA PRO A 31 4.39 -16.14 -28.32
C PRO A 31 5.67 -15.33 -28.10
N ASP A 32 6.34 -14.93 -29.19
CA ASP A 32 7.51 -14.06 -29.22
C ASP A 32 7.20 -12.67 -28.67
N ILE A 33 6.14 -12.03 -29.18
CA ILE A 33 5.70 -10.70 -28.72
C ILE A 33 5.29 -10.74 -27.24
N ALA A 34 4.60 -11.81 -26.82
CA ALA A 34 4.22 -11.97 -25.41
C ALA A 34 5.43 -12.17 -24.50
N ALA A 35 6.46 -12.87 -24.96
CA ALA A 35 7.69 -13.07 -24.20
C ALA A 35 8.47 -11.76 -24.02
N ASP A 36 8.60 -10.95 -25.07
CA ASP A 36 9.25 -9.63 -24.98
C ASP A 36 8.46 -8.68 -24.08
N LEU A 37 7.13 -8.63 -24.24
CA LEU A 37 6.25 -7.82 -23.38
C LEU A 37 6.35 -8.24 -21.91
N ALA A 38 6.39 -9.54 -21.63
CA ALA A 38 6.57 -10.07 -20.28
C ALA A 38 7.94 -9.67 -19.70
N CYS A 39 9.01 -9.74 -20.49
CA CYS A 39 10.35 -9.32 -20.08
C CYS A 39 10.40 -7.82 -19.76
N GLU A 40 9.85 -6.95 -20.61
CA GLU A 40 9.81 -5.50 -20.37
C GLU A 40 8.94 -5.13 -19.17
N THR A 41 7.80 -5.81 -19.00
CA THR A 41 6.93 -5.63 -17.83
C THR A 41 7.66 -6.02 -16.55
N ALA A 42 8.36 -7.16 -16.55
CA ALA A 42 9.15 -7.63 -15.42
C ALA A 42 10.31 -6.67 -15.08
N ARG A 43 11.02 -6.16 -16.09
CA ARG A 43 12.07 -5.14 -15.90
C ARG A 43 11.52 -3.88 -15.25
N THR A 44 10.37 -3.41 -15.74
CA THR A 44 9.70 -2.22 -15.22
C THR A 44 9.21 -2.43 -13.79
N SER A 45 8.63 -3.59 -13.48
CA SER A 45 8.15 -3.90 -12.13
C SER A 45 9.28 -3.98 -11.11
N VAL A 46 10.43 -4.55 -11.48
CA VAL A 46 11.62 -4.57 -10.60
C VAL A 46 12.11 -3.15 -10.35
N ARG A 47 12.19 -2.32 -11.39
CA ARG A 47 12.61 -0.92 -11.25
C ARG A 47 11.68 -0.12 -10.34
N LEU A 48 10.37 -0.27 -10.51
CA LEU A 48 9.35 0.35 -9.65
C LEU A 48 9.43 -0.14 -8.20
N SER A 49 9.71 -1.43 -7.99
CA SER A 49 9.84 -2.00 -6.65
C SER A 49 11.05 -1.48 -5.88
N GLN A 50 12.09 -1.02 -6.60
CA GLN A 50 13.27 -0.40 -6.01
C GLN A 50 13.10 1.10 -5.73
N GLU A 51 12.04 1.71 -6.27
CA GLU A 51 11.74 3.11 -6.02
C GLU A 51 11.26 3.26 -4.57
N MET A 52 11.93 4.13 -3.80
CA MET A 52 11.46 4.46 -2.45
C MET A 52 10.06 5.04 -2.56
N ALA A 53 9.11 4.45 -1.82
CA ALA A 53 7.79 5.04 -1.69
C ALA A 53 7.93 6.51 -1.24
N PRO A 54 7.12 7.43 -1.81
CA PRO A 54 7.15 8.82 -1.39
C PRO A 54 6.94 8.91 0.12
N ALA A 55 7.69 9.79 0.77
CA ALA A 55 7.51 10.01 2.20
C ALA A 55 6.04 10.33 2.49
N PRO A 56 5.45 9.78 3.58
CA PRO A 56 4.08 10.07 3.93
C PRO A 56 3.89 11.59 4.06
N ALA A 57 2.74 12.09 3.59
CA ALA A 57 2.40 13.48 3.74
C ALA A 57 2.46 13.87 5.23
N SER A 58 3.00 15.05 5.52
CA SER A 58 3.11 15.47 6.92
C SER A 58 1.73 15.65 7.54
N ASP A 59 1.51 15.04 8.70
CA ASP A 59 0.32 15.27 9.53
C ASP A 59 0.30 16.65 10.18
N LYS A 60 1.31 17.49 9.94
CA LYS A 60 1.41 18.83 10.49
C LYS A 60 0.26 19.70 9.99
N CYS A 61 -0.34 20.46 10.89
CA CYS A 61 -1.32 21.47 10.55
C CYS A 61 -0.70 22.56 9.66
N ASP A 62 -1.27 22.75 8.46
CA ASP A 62 -0.78 23.72 7.47
C ASP A 62 -0.86 25.18 7.97
N ASN A 63 -1.78 25.48 8.89
CA ASN A 63 -1.95 26.84 9.43
C ASN A 63 -0.90 27.25 10.48
N CYS A 64 -0.26 26.29 11.16
CA CYS A 64 0.73 26.61 12.20
C CYS A 64 2.06 25.89 12.02
N ASP A 65 2.26 25.22 10.88
CA ASP A 65 3.37 24.31 10.59
C ASP A 65 3.61 23.27 11.70
N GLY A 66 2.51 22.83 12.31
CA GLY A 66 2.52 21.90 13.44
C GLY A 66 3.03 22.45 14.78
N LYS A 67 3.20 23.77 14.92
CA LYS A 67 3.59 24.40 16.21
C LYS A 67 2.45 24.45 17.23
N GLY A 68 1.19 24.28 16.80
CA GLY A 68 0.00 24.45 17.63
C GLY A 68 -0.33 25.90 18.00
N LYS A 69 0.52 26.85 17.61
CA LYS A 69 0.37 28.28 17.88
C LYS A 69 0.67 29.10 16.62
N VAL A 70 0.00 30.23 16.49
CA VAL A 70 0.18 31.19 15.40
C VAL A 70 0.55 32.55 15.98
N ARG A 71 1.44 33.28 15.28
CA ARG A 71 1.69 34.68 15.57
C ARG A 71 0.60 35.51 14.90
N SER A 72 0.07 36.50 15.60
CA SER A 72 -0.84 37.48 15.02
C SER A 72 -0.14 38.29 13.93
N GLY A 73 -0.91 38.89 13.03
CA GLY A 73 -0.39 39.76 11.97
C GLY A 73 0.45 40.93 12.48
N ASP A 74 0.27 41.29 13.75
CA ASP A 74 1.04 42.31 14.46
C ASP A 74 2.45 41.83 14.89
N GLY A 75 2.80 40.56 14.67
CA GLY A 75 4.11 39.97 14.91
C GLY A 75 4.48 39.69 16.38
N ILE A 76 3.75 40.31 17.32
CA ILE A 76 4.06 40.29 18.76
C ILE A 76 3.23 39.24 19.52
N SER A 77 1.92 39.18 19.28
CA SER A 77 1.03 38.29 20.02
C SER A 77 1.05 36.87 19.45
N VAL A 78 1.02 35.87 20.34
CA VAL A 78 0.96 34.44 20.01
C VAL A 78 -0.32 33.87 20.59
N PHE A 79 -1.13 33.22 19.76
CA PHE A 79 -2.36 32.57 20.19
C PHE A 79 -2.44 31.12 19.69
N THR A 80 -3.29 30.33 20.34
CA THR A 80 -3.52 28.92 19.98
C THR A 80 -4.07 28.84 18.56
N CYS A 81 -3.53 27.93 17.75
CA CYS A 81 -3.96 27.77 16.37
C CYS A 81 -5.46 27.43 16.32
N PRO A 82 -6.30 28.25 15.65
CA PRO A 82 -7.75 28.05 15.64
C PRO A 82 -8.17 26.82 14.82
N VAL A 83 -7.37 26.42 13.83
CA VAL A 83 -7.68 25.29 12.94
C VAL A 83 -7.47 23.94 13.66
N CYS A 84 -6.28 23.71 14.21
CA CYS A 84 -5.96 22.45 14.88
C CYS A 84 -6.22 22.46 16.39
N LYS A 85 -6.77 23.56 16.93
CA LYS A 85 -7.05 23.76 18.37
C LYS A 85 -5.83 23.50 19.27
N GLY A 86 -4.63 23.82 18.78
CA GLY A 86 -3.39 23.64 19.52
C GLY A 86 -2.70 22.28 19.37
N THR A 87 -3.31 21.33 18.67
CA THR A 87 -2.73 19.97 18.52
C THR A 87 -1.51 19.92 17.60
N GLY A 88 -1.36 20.91 16.71
CA GLY A 88 -0.32 20.91 15.69
C GLY A 88 -0.54 19.87 14.58
N LYS A 89 -1.68 19.18 14.56
CA LYS A 89 -2.01 18.19 13.52
C LYS A 89 -3.15 18.66 12.62
N LYS A 90 -3.26 18.08 11.42
CA LYS A 90 -4.43 18.27 10.56
C LYS A 90 -5.69 17.77 11.30
N PRO A 91 -6.82 18.51 11.23
CA PRO A 91 -8.08 18.12 11.87
C PRO A 91 -8.68 16.86 11.23
#